data_AF-A0A530LKR8-F1
#
_entry.id   AF-A0A530LKR8-F1
#
_cell.length_a   1.000
_cell.length_b   1.000
_cell.length_c   1.000
_cell.angle_alpha   90.00
_cell.angle_beta   90.00
_cell.angle_gamma   90.00
#
_symmetry.space_group_name_H-M   'P 1'
#
loop_
_entity.id
_entity.type
_entity.pdbx_description
1 polymer ?
#
loop_
_entity_poly.entity_id
_entity_poly.type
_entity_poly.pdbx_seq_one_letter_code
_entity_poly.pdbx_strand_id
1 'polypeptide(L)'
;MAQDVAQKLRLTSALLGTVTRKDLAAAFRAVNPKTGFDLGRADKWLQGRAQPRELSVYDDWSRLLDLEQPGVWIAESDLPAFTAAICAR
;
A
#
# COMPACT_ATOMS: atom_id res chain seq x y z
N MET A 1 9.14 5.48 11.87
CA MET A 1 8.42 6.37 10.91
C MET A 1 8.31 5.61 9.61
N ALA A 2 7.16 5.64 8.93
CA ALA A 2 6.99 4.82 7.73
C ALA A 2 7.97 5.27 6.63
N GLN A 3 8.59 4.30 5.94
CA GLN A 3 9.60 4.56 4.93
C GLN A 3 9.21 3.99 3.56
N ASP A 4 9.68 4.66 2.51
CA ASP A 4 9.47 4.29 1.10
C ASP A 4 8.00 4.08 0.69
N VAL A 5 7.05 4.69 1.42
CA VAL A 5 5.61 4.45 1.23
C VAL A 5 5.17 4.72 -0.21
N ALA A 6 5.64 5.82 -0.81
CA ALA A 6 5.28 6.18 -2.17
C ALA A 6 5.81 5.17 -3.20
N GLN A 7 7.06 4.71 -3.02
CA GLN A 7 7.71 3.72 -3.86
C GLN A 7 6.97 2.37 -3.76
N LYS A 8 6.71 1.91 -2.54
CA LYS A 8 5.96 0.67 -2.28
C LYS A 8 4.55 0.72 -2.86
N LEU A 9 3.86 1.86 -2.77
CA LEU A 9 2.52 2.03 -3.38
C LEU A 9 2.58 1.96 -4.91
N ARG A 10 3.61 2.55 -5.53
CA ARG A 10 3.81 2.44 -6.98
C ARG A 10 4.11 1.00 -7.41
N LEU A 11 4.93 0.26 -6.65
CA LEU A 11 5.17 -1.17 -6.88
C LEU A 11 3.87 -1.97 -6.74
N THR A 12 3.08 -1.70 -5.70
CA THR A 12 1.77 -2.33 -5.51
C THR A 12 0.84 -2.05 -6.68
N SER A 13 0.81 -0.81 -7.18
CA SER A 13 0.01 -0.44 -8.34
C SER A 13 0.43 -1.20 -9.59
N ALA A 14 1.74 -1.30 -9.85
CA ALA A 14 2.27 -2.05 -10.98
C ALA A 14 1.96 -3.55 -10.87
N LEU A 15 2.12 -4.11 -9.67
CA LEU A 15 1.90 -5.51 -9.36
C LEU A 15 0.43 -5.94 -9.50
N LEU A 16 -0.51 -5.07 -9.12
CA LEU A 16 -1.94 -5.32 -9.26
C LEU A 16 -2.47 -4.98 -10.67
N GLY A 17 -1.62 -4.45 -11.55
CA GLY A 17 -2.03 -3.98 -12.87
C GLY A 17 -2.99 -2.78 -12.81
N THR A 18 -3.03 -2.04 -11.69
CA THR A 18 -3.90 -0.88 -11.55
C THR A 18 -3.32 0.30 -12.34
N VAL A 19 -4.04 0.72 -13.38
CA VAL A 19 -3.60 1.77 -14.31
C VAL A 19 -3.81 3.16 -13.70
N THR A 20 -4.82 3.31 -12.85
CA THR A 20 -5.15 4.59 -12.25
C THR A 20 -5.14 4.54 -10.72
N ARG A 21 -5.03 5.72 -10.10
CA ARG A 21 -5.23 5.93 -8.66
C ARG A 21 -6.61 5.46 -8.19
N LYS A 22 -7.61 5.48 -9.08
CA LYS A 22 -8.95 5.00 -8.78
C LYS A 22 -9.00 3.49 -8.65
N ASP A 23 -8.31 2.79 -9.54
CA ASP A 23 -8.23 1.33 -9.53
C ASP A 23 -7.50 0.86 -8.27
N LEU A 24 -6.41 1.54 -7.89
CA LEU A 24 -5.71 1.23 -6.64
C LEU A 24 -6.60 1.46 -5.41
N ALA A 25 -7.31 2.60 -5.34
CA ALA A 25 -8.24 2.84 -4.23
C ALA A 25 -9.42 1.86 -4.21
N ALA A 26 -9.90 1.41 -5.38
CA ALA A 26 -10.91 0.37 -5.48
C ALA A 26 -10.39 -0.98 -4.96
N ALA A 27 -9.13 -1.32 -5.25
CA ALA A 27 -8.50 -2.54 -4.75
C ALA A 27 -8.41 -2.57 -3.21
N PHE A 28 -7.97 -1.47 -2.60
CA PHE A 28 -7.99 -1.34 -1.13
C PHE A 28 -9.41 -1.45 -0.55
N ARG A 29 -10.40 -0.84 -1.19
CA ARG A 29 -11.81 -0.93 -0.76
C ARG A 29 -12.41 -2.32 -0.91
N ALA A 30 -11.96 -3.10 -1.89
CA ALA A 30 -12.41 -4.49 -2.07
C ALA A 30 -11.96 -5.36 -0.88
N VAL A 31 -10.80 -5.07 -0.30
CA VAL A 31 -10.30 -5.72 0.93
C VAL A 31 -11.02 -5.21 2.17
N ASN A 32 -11.17 -3.89 2.28
CA ASN A 32 -11.83 -3.24 3.40
C ASN A 32 -12.65 -2.04 2.93
N PRO A 33 -13.99 -2.12 2.90
CA PRO A 33 -14.84 -1.00 2.49
C PRO A 33 -14.71 0.25 3.35
N LYS A 34 -14.20 0.10 4.59
CA LYS A 34 -13.95 1.19 5.55
C LYS A 34 -12.48 1.61 5.59
N THR A 35 -11.68 1.21 4.60
CA THR A 35 -10.27 1.58 4.53
C THR A 35 -10.09 3.11 4.52
N GLY A 36 -9.05 3.58 5.19
CA GLY A 36 -8.61 4.98 5.14
C GLY A 36 -7.97 5.37 3.81
N PHE A 37 -7.85 4.43 2.86
CA PHE A 37 -7.30 4.64 1.52
C PHE A 37 -8.37 5.22 0.57
N ASP A 38 -8.53 6.54 0.56
CA ASP A 38 -9.40 7.26 -0.38
C ASP A 38 -8.60 7.91 -1.54
N LEU A 39 -9.30 8.40 -2.57
CA LEU A 39 -8.68 8.99 -3.76
C LEU A 39 -7.83 10.23 -3.47
N GLY A 40 -8.26 11.09 -2.55
CA GLY A 40 -7.56 12.32 -2.22
C GLY A 40 -6.28 12.07 -1.43
N ARG A 41 -6.29 11.06 -0.56
CA ARG A 41 -5.13 10.57 0.18
C ARG A 41 -4.17 9.79 -0.72
N ALA A 42 -4.71 8.90 -1.55
CA ALA A 42 -3.92 8.07 -2.49
C ALA A 42 -3.03 8.92 -3.39
N ASP A 43 -3.55 10.04 -3.92
CA ASP A 43 -2.75 10.97 -4.74
C ASP A 43 -1.53 11.51 -3.99
N LYS A 44 -1.75 12.01 -2.77
CA LYS A 44 -0.68 12.58 -1.95
C LYS A 44 0.34 11.52 -1.56
N TRP A 45 -0.09 10.29 -1.28
CA TRP A 45 0.79 9.19 -0.90
C TRP A 45 1.61 8.68 -2.07
N LEU A 46 1.03 8.54 -3.25
CA LEU A 46 1.75 8.13 -4.47
C LEU A 46 2.77 9.18 -4.92
N GLN A 47 2.52 10.47 -4.66
CA GLN A 47 3.47 11.56 -4.90
C GLN A 47 4.51 11.71 -3.79
N GLY A 48 4.42 10.97 -2.68
CA GLY A 48 5.30 11.11 -1.52
C GLY A 48 5.13 12.42 -0.75
N ARG A 49 4.01 13.14 -0.96
CA ARG A 49 3.69 14.40 -0.27
C ARG A 49 3.08 14.19 1.11
N ALA A 50 2.61 12.98 1.39
CA ALA A 50 2.10 12.56 2.68
C ALA A 50 2.30 11.06 2.86
N GLN A 51 2.04 10.57 4.07
CA GLN A 51 2.04 9.14 4.41
C GLN A 51 0.76 8.78 5.19
N PRO A 52 0.28 7.53 5.11
CA PRO A 52 -0.78 7.03 5.98
C PRO A 52 -0.40 7.22 7.45
N ARG A 53 -1.33 7.76 8.23
CA ARG A 53 -1.18 7.88 9.70
C ARG A 53 -1.93 6.78 10.44
N GLU A 54 -2.94 6.22 9.80
CA GLU A 54 -3.78 5.17 10.33
C GLU A 54 -3.10 3.82 10.05
N LEU A 55 -2.78 3.07 11.11
CA LEU A 55 -2.11 1.76 10.99
C LEU A 55 -2.95 0.76 10.18
N SER A 56 -4.28 0.86 10.27
CA SER A 56 -5.23 0.03 9.52
C SER A 56 -5.00 0.06 8.01
N VAL A 57 -4.50 1.17 7.45
CA VAL A 57 -4.20 1.26 6.01
C VAL A 57 -3.09 0.30 5.63
N TYR A 58 -2.09 0.11 6.50
CA TYR A 58 -1.02 -0.84 6.24
C TYR A 58 -1.48 -2.29 6.46
N ASP A 59 -2.39 -2.54 7.40
CA ASP A 59 -2.98 -3.88 7.57
C ASP A 59 -3.84 -4.27 6.36
N ASP A 60 -4.64 -3.33 5.85
CA ASP A 60 -5.40 -3.51 4.60
C ASP A 60 -4.44 -3.76 3.42
N TRP A 61 -3.28 -3.10 3.41
CA TRP A 61 -2.26 -3.27 2.38
C TRP A 61 -1.63 -4.67 2.40
N SER A 62 -1.32 -5.19 3.59
CA SER A 62 -0.81 -6.55 3.75
C SER A 62 -1.80 -7.58 3.21
N ARG A 63 -3.08 -7.43 3.57
CA ARG A 63 -4.17 -8.28 3.05
C ARG A 63 -4.36 -8.14 1.55
N LEU A 64 -4.25 -6.93 1.00
CA LEU A 64 -4.37 -6.68 -0.43
C LEU A 64 -3.29 -7.43 -1.24
N LEU A 65 -2.09 -7.51 -0.69
CA LEU A 65 -0.96 -8.17 -1.32
C LEU A 65 -0.86 -9.67 -1.02
N ASP A 66 -1.73 -10.16 -0.15
CA ASP A 66 -1.72 -11.52 0.41
C ASP A 66 -0.37 -11.87 1.07
N LEU A 67 0.13 -10.94 1.89
CA LEU A 67 1.41 -11.10 2.59
C LEU A 67 1.21 -11.69 3.99
N GLU A 68 2.12 -12.58 4.39
CA GLU A 68 2.16 -13.10 5.76
C GLU A 68 2.59 -12.03 6.78
N GLN A 69 3.28 -10.97 6.32
CA GLN A 69 3.80 -9.93 7.19
C GLN A 69 2.70 -8.95 7.62
N PRO A 70 2.73 -8.46 8.88
CA PRO A 70 1.74 -7.52 9.39
C PRO A 70 1.85 -6.13 8.75
N GLY A 71 0.82 -5.28 8.86
CA GLY A 71 0.83 -3.94 8.29
C GLY A 71 1.99 -3.06 8.79
N VAL A 72 2.34 -3.16 10.08
CA VAL A 72 3.51 -2.44 10.63
C VAL A 72 4.80 -2.77 9.88
N TRP A 73 4.96 -4.02 9.43
CA TRP A 73 6.12 -4.42 8.63
C TRP A 73 6.11 -3.75 7.25
N ILE A 74 4.95 -3.51 6.63
CA ILE A 74 4.89 -2.74 5.37
C ILE A 74 5.33 -1.31 5.60
N ALA A 75 4.96 -0.69 6.72
CA ALA A 75 5.37 0.66 7.05
C ALA A 75 6.89 0.76 7.28
N GLU A 76 7.48 -0.23 7.97
CA GLU A 76 8.85 -0.17 8.49
C GLU A 76 9.90 -0.93 7.67
N SER A 77 9.52 -1.85 6.80
CA SER A 77 10.46 -2.53 5.90
C SER A 77 11.17 -1.52 4.98
N ASP A 78 12.35 -1.84 4.48
CA ASP A 78 12.92 -1.08 3.38
C ASP A 78 12.32 -1.52 2.04
N LEU A 79 12.61 -0.77 0.97
CA LEU A 79 12.11 -1.11 -0.37
C LEU A 79 12.60 -2.49 -0.88
N PRO A 80 13.87 -2.91 -0.67
CA PRO A 80 14.32 -4.25 -1.06
C PRO A 80 13.58 -5.39 -0.36
N ALA A 81 13.39 -5.34 0.97
CA ALA A 81 12.68 -6.38 1.70
C ALA A 81 11.20 -6.45 1.29
N PHE A 82 10.57 -5.28 1.08
CA PHE A 82 9.21 -5.22 0.56
C PHE A 82 9.11 -5.88 -0.82
N THR A 83 10.03 -5.57 -1.73
CA THR A 83 10.07 -6.14 -3.08
C THR A 83 10.26 -7.65 -3.05
N ALA A 84 11.16 -8.14 -2.20
CA ALA A 84 11.38 -9.58 -2.02
C ALA A 84 10.11 -10.30 -1.55
N ALA A 85 9.37 -9.73 -0.58
CA ALA A 85 8.14 -10.34 -0.07
C ALA A 85 7.03 -10.41 -1.13
N ILE A 86 6.79 -9.33 -1.88
CA ILE A 86 5.76 -9.34 -2.93
C ILE A 86 6.11 -10.25 -4.12
N CYS A 87 7.39 -10.54 -4.34
CA CYS A 87 7.85 -11.48 -5.36
C CYS A 87 7.79 -12.95 -4.90
N ALA A 88 7.74 -13.20 -3.59
CA ALA A 88 7.73 -14.54 -3.01
C ALA A 88 6.30 -15.08 -2.76
N ARG A 89 5.27 -14.29 -3.06
CA ARG A 89 3.86 -14.68 -2.95
C ARG A 89 3.41 -15.63 -4.05
#